data_AF-A0A536TSK9-F1
#
_entry.id   AF-A0A536TSK9-F1
#
_cell.length_a   1.000
_cell.length_b   1.000
_cell.length_c   1.000
_cell.angle_alpha   90.00
_cell.angle_beta   90.00
_cell.angle_gamma   90.00
#
_symmetry.space_group_name_H-M   'P 1'
#
loop_
_entity.id
_entity.type
_entity.pdbx_description
1 polymer ?
#
loop_
_entity_poly.entity_id
_entity_poly.type
_entity_poly.pdbx_seq_one_letter_code
_entity_poly.pdbx_strand_id
1 'polypeptide(L)'
;MRRIWTRYAFGIAALALVLASGSASAWECDFLTGGGFIIRDSGAKANFGVGGGCKHGSPTWGHLEYIDHGTGLNVHWTSITAYLEVDSSTDSRGKPFGARRICGTARTNLYGDVDWFVLARDTGEPGVDDEFIIRLTQSGSIVYTTEGDSDHTLGGSGPGGGNIQLHNPNPSTMGSFGGSCPAFDSIGPPPR
;
A
#
# COMPACT_ATOMS: atom_id res chain seq x y z
N MET A 1 76.44 23.10 38.50
CA MET A 1 75.41 24.00 39.04
C MET A 1 74.40 24.32 37.94
N ARG A 2 73.10 24.03 38.20
CA ARG A 2 71.89 24.54 37.50
C ARG A 2 71.68 24.04 36.06
N ARG A 3 70.49 23.61 35.61
CA ARG A 3 69.16 23.40 36.19
C ARG A 3 68.40 22.49 35.20
N ILE A 4 67.69 21.48 35.74
CA ILE A 4 66.72 20.62 35.04
C ILE A 4 65.54 21.48 34.57
N TRP A 5 65.08 21.31 33.33
CA TRP A 5 63.71 21.60 32.94
C TRP A 5 63.17 20.49 32.03
N THR A 6 62.48 19.55 32.67
CA THR A 6 61.48 18.65 32.10
C THR A 6 60.42 19.48 31.38
N ARG A 7 60.10 19.16 30.13
CA ARG A 7 58.87 19.61 29.48
C ARG A 7 58.10 18.42 28.93
N TYR A 8 57.19 17.98 29.78
CA TYR A 8 55.89 17.37 29.54
C TYR A 8 55.53 17.00 28.09
N ALA A 9 55.33 15.71 27.88
CA ALA A 9 54.46 15.19 26.84
C ALA A 9 53.00 15.27 27.33
N PHE A 10 52.14 15.94 26.57
CA PHE A 10 50.68 15.77 26.53
C PHE A 10 50.29 16.13 25.09
N GLY A 11 49.86 15.17 24.27
CA GLY A 11 48.44 14.94 23.95
C GLY A 11 47.84 16.16 23.26
N ILE A 12 47.33 16.12 22.02
CA ILE A 12 46.10 15.42 21.63
C ILE A 12 46.13 15.26 20.10
N ALA A 13 46.11 14.02 19.60
CA ALA A 13 45.72 13.77 18.21
C ALA A 13 44.19 13.76 18.18
N ALA A 14 43.58 14.83 17.69
CA ALA A 14 42.13 14.88 17.47
C ALA A 14 41.81 14.05 16.22
N LEU A 15 41.47 12.78 16.42
CA LEU A 15 40.86 11.97 15.37
C LEU A 15 39.42 12.46 15.20
N ALA A 16 39.17 13.31 14.21
CA ALA A 16 37.83 13.72 13.85
C ALA A 16 37.09 12.50 13.27
N LEU A 17 36.31 11.81 14.10
CA LEU A 17 35.38 10.80 13.65
C LEU A 17 34.21 11.53 12.96
N VAL A 18 34.27 11.64 11.64
CA VAL A 18 33.12 12.05 10.84
C VAL A 18 32.11 10.92 10.96
N LEU A 19 31.19 11.03 11.91
CA LEU A 19 29.96 10.24 11.90
C LEU A 19 29.19 10.74 10.68
N ALA A 20 29.34 10.03 9.56
CA ALA A 20 28.34 10.09 8.51
C ALA A 20 27.04 9.61 9.15
N SER A 21 26.23 10.54 9.64
CA SER A 21 24.83 10.31 9.95
C SER A 21 24.10 10.15 8.61
N GLY A 22 24.42 9.08 7.89
CA GLY A 22 23.51 8.55 6.90
C GLY A 22 22.31 8.07 7.68
N SER A 23 21.15 8.66 7.44
CA SER A 23 19.89 8.07 7.86
C SER A 23 19.91 6.62 7.39
N ALA A 24 20.02 5.68 8.32
CA ALA A 24 19.85 4.27 8.02
C ALA A 24 18.37 4.08 7.68
N SER A 25 17.99 4.34 6.43
CA SER A 25 16.72 3.84 5.90
C SER A 25 16.94 2.37 5.60
N ALA A 26 16.97 1.55 6.65
CA ALA A 26 17.23 0.11 6.56
C ALA A 26 15.98 -0.67 6.09
N TRP A 27 14.85 0.01 5.88
CA TRP A 27 13.58 -0.59 5.46
C TRP A 27 13.18 0.02 4.13
N GLU A 28 13.25 -0.80 3.08
CA GLU A 28 13.00 -0.39 1.69
C GLU A 28 11.53 -0.51 1.28
N CYS A 29 10.69 -1.16 2.10
CA CYS A 29 9.26 -1.32 1.84
C CYS A 29 8.40 -0.80 2.99
N ASP A 30 7.13 -0.57 2.68
CA ASP A 30 6.08 -0.08 3.56
C ASP A 30 4.88 -1.04 3.65
N PHE A 31 3.79 -0.55 4.20
CA PHE A 31 2.49 -1.19 4.19
C PHE A 31 1.40 -0.13 4.05
N LEU A 32 0.29 -0.53 3.45
CA LEU A 32 -0.92 0.28 3.27
C LEU A 32 -2.09 -0.43 3.94
N THR A 33 -2.95 0.35 4.59
CA THR A 33 -4.21 -0.14 5.16
C THR A 33 -5.32 0.82 4.81
N GLY A 34 -6.52 0.34 4.60
CA GLY A 34 -7.67 1.21 4.47
C GLY A 34 -8.99 0.48 4.60
N GLY A 35 -10.04 1.28 4.67
CA GLY A 35 -11.40 0.78 4.65
C GLY A 35 -12.37 1.92 4.44
N GLY A 36 -13.56 1.58 3.97
CA GLY A 36 -14.56 2.57 3.60
C GLY A 36 -15.51 2.03 2.56
N PHE A 37 -16.04 2.92 1.73
CA PHE A 37 -16.83 2.56 0.57
C PHE A 37 -16.58 3.50 -0.60
N ILE A 38 -16.74 2.97 -1.81
CA ILE A 38 -16.91 3.75 -3.04
C ILE A 38 -18.40 3.77 -3.42
N ILE A 39 -18.80 4.78 -4.19
CA ILE A 39 -20.12 4.81 -4.83
C ILE A 39 -19.96 4.34 -6.27
N ARG A 40 -20.67 3.26 -6.62
CA ARG A 40 -20.71 2.73 -7.99
C ARG A 40 -21.52 3.67 -8.87
N ASP A 41 -21.33 3.64 -10.19
CA ASP A 41 -22.14 4.40 -11.15
C ASP A 41 -23.66 4.07 -11.08
N SER A 42 -24.00 2.89 -10.54
CA SER A 42 -25.38 2.49 -10.23
C SER A 42 -25.99 3.25 -9.03
N GLY A 43 -25.20 4.05 -8.31
CA GLY A 43 -25.55 4.70 -7.04
C GLY A 43 -25.44 3.79 -5.82
N ALA A 44 -25.12 2.50 -6.00
CA ALA A 44 -24.95 1.57 -4.90
C ALA A 44 -23.60 1.76 -4.19
N LYS A 45 -23.54 1.45 -2.90
CA LYS A 45 -22.29 1.42 -2.14
C LYS A 45 -21.54 0.13 -2.41
N ALA A 46 -20.22 0.22 -2.51
CA ALA A 46 -19.34 -0.95 -2.39
C ALA A 46 -18.34 -0.73 -1.25
N ASN A 47 -18.50 -1.52 -0.19
CA ASN A 47 -17.68 -1.44 1.01
C ASN A 47 -16.41 -2.27 0.84
N PHE A 48 -15.32 -1.84 1.45
CA PHE A 48 -14.09 -2.62 1.47
C PHE A 48 -13.30 -2.45 2.77
N GLY A 49 -12.46 -3.44 3.03
CA GLY A 49 -11.34 -3.37 3.97
C GLY A 49 -10.13 -3.98 3.29
N VAL A 50 -8.99 -3.28 3.31
CA VAL A 50 -7.79 -3.69 2.57
C VAL A 50 -6.54 -3.46 3.40
N GLY A 51 -5.60 -4.41 3.30
CA GLY A 51 -4.25 -4.23 3.78
C GLY A 51 -3.25 -4.95 2.89
N GLY A 52 -2.05 -4.39 2.75
CA GLY A 52 -0.95 -5.00 2.02
C GLY A 52 0.39 -4.46 2.50
N GLY A 53 1.46 -5.24 2.41
CA GLY A 53 2.80 -4.77 2.77
C GLY A 53 3.86 -5.84 2.71
N CYS A 54 5.13 -5.43 2.62
CA CYS A 54 6.25 -6.37 2.63
C CYS A 54 6.70 -6.73 4.05
N LYS A 55 5.81 -7.36 4.84
CA LYS A 55 6.15 -7.71 6.21
C LYS A 55 7.00 -8.98 6.30
N HIS A 56 7.96 -8.99 7.21
CA HIS A 56 8.82 -10.13 7.51
C HIS A 56 9.56 -10.72 6.29
N GLY A 57 9.96 -9.88 5.34
CA GLY A 57 10.72 -10.31 4.17
C GLY A 57 9.87 -10.74 2.96
N SER A 58 8.54 -10.64 3.03
CA SER A 58 7.64 -11.12 1.97
C SER A 58 6.51 -10.12 1.68
N PRO A 59 6.10 -9.92 0.41
CA PRO A 59 4.94 -9.09 0.05
C PRO A 59 3.58 -9.77 0.34
N THR A 60 3.57 -10.87 1.09
CA THR A 60 2.37 -11.72 1.30
C THR A 60 1.58 -11.38 2.55
N TRP A 61 1.86 -10.24 3.21
CA TRP A 61 1.04 -9.77 4.33
C TRP A 61 -0.09 -8.89 3.82
N GLY A 62 -1.29 -9.08 4.36
CA GLY A 62 -2.44 -8.26 4.02
C GLY A 62 -3.76 -9.00 4.13
N HIS A 63 -4.80 -8.36 3.62
CA HIS A 63 -6.13 -8.92 3.46
C HIS A 63 -6.95 -8.10 2.46
N LEU A 64 -8.06 -8.66 2.00
CA LEU A 64 -9.12 -7.95 1.30
C LEU A 64 -10.49 -8.50 1.71
N GLU A 65 -11.38 -7.60 2.10
CA GLU A 65 -12.83 -7.83 2.11
C GLU A 65 -13.46 -6.81 1.17
N TYR A 66 -14.40 -7.24 0.33
CA TYR A 66 -15.16 -6.35 -0.55
C TYR A 66 -16.60 -6.80 -0.70
N ILE A 67 -17.54 -5.87 -0.56
CA ILE A 67 -18.98 -6.12 -0.66
C ILE A 67 -19.61 -5.03 -1.54
N ASP A 68 -20.06 -5.39 -2.74
CA ASP A 68 -20.82 -4.51 -3.63
C ASP A 68 -22.32 -4.75 -3.44
N HIS A 69 -23.01 -3.76 -2.86
CA HIS A 69 -24.44 -3.82 -2.58
C HIS A 69 -25.31 -3.71 -3.82
N GLY A 70 -24.77 -3.23 -4.95
CA GLY A 70 -25.50 -3.10 -6.21
C GLY A 70 -25.61 -4.43 -6.96
N THR A 71 -24.56 -5.24 -6.91
CA THR A 71 -24.52 -6.57 -7.54
C THR A 71 -24.79 -7.72 -6.56
N GLY A 72 -24.67 -7.47 -5.25
CA GLY A 72 -24.70 -8.49 -4.22
C GLY A 72 -23.40 -9.32 -4.14
N LEU A 73 -22.32 -8.86 -4.77
CA LEU A 73 -21.02 -9.51 -4.75
C LEU A 73 -20.37 -9.39 -3.37
N ASN A 74 -19.83 -10.51 -2.87
CA ASN A 74 -18.97 -10.59 -1.70
C ASN A 74 -17.64 -11.24 -2.12
N VAL A 75 -16.53 -10.65 -1.70
CA VAL A 75 -15.18 -11.11 -1.99
C VAL A 75 -14.43 -11.22 -0.67
N HIS A 76 -13.98 -12.43 -0.37
CA HIS A 76 -13.15 -12.74 0.78
C HIS A 76 -11.78 -13.21 0.29
N TRP A 77 -10.72 -12.51 0.64
CA TRP A 77 -9.36 -12.90 0.27
C TRP A 77 -9.01 -14.30 0.82
N THR A 78 -8.12 -14.98 0.13
CA THR A 78 -7.53 -16.25 0.57
C THR A 78 -6.01 -16.19 0.62
N SER A 79 -5.40 -15.33 -0.20
CA SER A 79 -3.96 -15.05 -0.12
C SER A 79 -3.64 -13.65 -0.65
N ILE A 80 -2.46 -13.15 -0.30
CA ILE A 80 -1.81 -12.00 -0.94
C ILE A 80 -0.67 -12.54 -1.78
N THR A 81 -0.62 -12.18 -3.06
CA THR A 81 0.36 -12.65 -4.03
C THR A 81 1.32 -11.57 -4.49
N ALA A 82 0.95 -10.29 -4.33
CA ALA A 82 1.83 -9.17 -4.61
C ALA A 82 1.50 -7.92 -3.80
N TYR A 83 2.54 -7.14 -3.55
CA TYR A 83 2.47 -5.78 -3.02
C TYR A 83 3.47 -4.94 -3.81
N LEU A 84 2.97 -3.98 -4.58
CA LEU A 84 3.74 -3.21 -5.56
C LEU A 84 3.55 -1.71 -5.33
N GLU A 85 4.64 -0.97 -5.40
CA GLU A 85 4.63 0.48 -5.42
C GLU A 85 4.12 0.98 -6.78
N VAL A 86 3.21 1.95 -6.76
CA VAL A 86 2.79 2.70 -7.95
C VAL A 86 3.42 4.08 -7.93
N ASP A 87 3.25 4.80 -6.81
CA ASP A 87 3.90 6.07 -6.53
C ASP A 87 4.01 6.30 -5.02
N SER A 88 4.91 7.18 -4.63
CA SER A 88 5.04 7.66 -3.26
C SER A 88 5.56 9.07 -3.16
N SER A 89 5.09 9.77 -2.14
CA SER A 89 5.54 11.09 -1.75
C SER A 89 5.39 11.27 -0.24
N THR A 90 5.73 12.45 0.26
CA THR A 90 5.65 12.78 1.69
C THR A 90 5.19 14.22 1.85
N ASP A 91 4.24 14.45 2.76
CA ASP A 91 3.75 15.79 3.06
C ASP A 91 4.80 16.62 3.84
N SER A 92 4.51 17.91 4.07
CA SER A 92 5.42 18.81 4.81
C SER A 92 5.68 18.40 6.27
N ARG A 93 4.92 17.43 6.80
CA ARG A 93 5.04 16.90 8.16
C ARG A 93 5.70 15.53 8.20
N GLY A 94 6.14 15.00 7.06
CA GLY A 94 6.75 13.67 7.00
C GLY A 94 5.75 12.51 6.92
N LYS A 95 4.45 12.78 6.67
CA LYS A 95 3.45 11.71 6.46
C LYS A 95 3.57 11.20 5.01
N PRO A 96 3.79 9.90 4.78
CA PRO A 96 3.81 9.36 3.44
C PRO A 96 2.40 9.32 2.86
N PHE A 97 2.30 9.46 1.55
CA PHE A 97 1.08 9.26 0.78
C PHE A 97 1.45 8.72 -0.61
N GLY A 98 0.48 8.21 -1.36
CA GLY A 98 0.68 7.61 -2.66
C GLY A 98 -0.12 6.33 -2.85
N ALA A 99 0.17 5.60 -3.93
CA ALA A 99 -0.62 4.44 -4.35
C ALA A 99 0.12 3.10 -4.30
N ARG A 100 -0.62 2.06 -3.94
CA ARG A 100 -0.15 0.68 -3.94
C ARG A 100 -1.07 -0.19 -4.76
N ARG A 101 -0.47 -1.15 -5.47
CA ARG A 101 -1.20 -2.27 -6.04
C ARG A 101 -1.04 -3.48 -5.14
N ILE A 102 -2.16 -4.04 -4.71
CA ILE A 102 -2.20 -5.22 -3.86
C ILE A 102 -2.93 -6.30 -4.64
N CYS A 103 -2.36 -7.50 -4.72
CA CYS A 103 -2.91 -8.59 -5.51
C CYS A 103 -3.02 -9.85 -4.67
N GLY A 104 -3.93 -10.73 -5.05
CA GLY A 104 -4.14 -11.97 -4.32
C GLY A 104 -5.12 -12.91 -5.00
N THR A 105 -5.49 -13.94 -4.24
CA THR A 105 -6.59 -14.85 -4.58
C THR A 105 -7.75 -14.61 -3.63
N ALA A 106 -8.98 -14.89 -4.06
CA ALA A 106 -10.18 -14.73 -3.25
C ALA A 106 -11.25 -15.77 -3.58
N ARG A 107 -12.16 -15.99 -2.62
CA ARG A 107 -13.43 -16.69 -2.82
C ARG A 107 -14.54 -15.65 -2.96
N THR A 108 -15.42 -15.86 -3.93
CA THR A 108 -16.60 -15.01 -4.12
C THR A 108 -17.89 -15.82 -4.11
N ASN A 109 -19.00 -15.16 -3.80
CA ASN A 109 -20.33 -15.77 -3.87
C ASN A 109 -20.88 -15.86 -5.32
N LEU A 110 -20.42 -15.02 -6.25
CA LEU A 110 -20.94 -14.98 -7.62
C LEU A 110 -20.05 -15.68 -8.66
N TYR A 111 -18.73 -15.67 -8.47
CA TYR A 111 -17.77 -16.16 -9.46
C TYR A 111 -16.93 -17.35 -8.98
N GLY A 112 -17.07 -17.78 -7.72
CA GLY A 112 -16.21 -18.82 -7.14
C GLY A 112 -14.80 -18.29 -6.84
N ASP A 113 -13.78 -19.10 -7.07
CA ASP A 113 -12.38 -18.71 -6.88
C ASP A 113 -11.91 -17.79 -8.02
N VAL A 114 -11.26 -16.69 -7.64
CA VAL A 114 -10.76 -15.65 -8.54
C VAL A 114 -9.37 -15.18 -8.12
N ASP A 115 -8.62 -14.66 -9.09
CA ASP A 115 -7.51 -13.74 -8.81
C ASP A 115 -8.08 -12.32 -8.70
N TRP A 116 -7.45 -11.48 -7.89
CA TRP A 116 -7.83 -10.08 -7.73
C TRP A 116 -6.63 -9.16 -7.69
N PHE A 117 -6.86 -7.91 -8.08
CA PHE A 117 -5.99 -6.81 -7.69
C PHE A 117 -6.84 -5.62 -7.24
N VAL A 118 -6.25 -4.80 -6.38
CA VAL A 118 -6.75 -3.47 -6.06
C VAL A 118 -5.67 -2.43 -6.29
N LEU A 119 -6.08 -1.25 -6.75
CA LEU A 119 -5.29 -0.02 -6.61
C LEU A 119 -5.88 0.74 -5.43
N ALA A 120 -5.08 0.97 -4.39
CA ALA A 120 -5.45 1.77 -3.23
C ALA A 120 -4.51 2.98 -3.15
N ARG A 121 -5.07 4.19 -3.12
CA ARG A 121 -4.31 5.44 -3.04
C ARG A 121 -4.68 6.21 -1.78
N ASP A 122 -3.65 6.57 -1.01
CA ASP A 122 -3.68 7.61 0.01
C ASP A 122 -3.35 8.94 -0.68
N THR A 123 -4.29 9.87 -0.68
CA THR A 123 -4.15 11.23 -1.26
C THR A 123 -3.73 12.28 -0.23
N GLY A 124 -3.45 11.85 1.00
CA GLY A 124 -3.23 12.71 2.15
C GLY A 124 -4.51 12.91 2.97
N GLU A 125 -4.43 13.78 3.97
CA GLU A 125 -5.57 14.06 4.84
C GLU A 125 -6.32 15.33 4.43
N PRO A 126 -7.67 15.33 4.48
CA PRO A 126 -8.54 14.24 4.95
C PRO A 126 -8.74 13.14 3.89
N GLY A 127 -8.75 11.85 4.30
CA GLY A 127 -8.85 10.69 3.39
C GLY A 127 -10.17 10.47 2.62
N VAL A 128 -10.95 11.53 2.38
CA VAL A 128 -12.17 11.46 1.55
C VAL A 128 -11.85 11.36 0.06
N ASP A 129 -10.73 11.96 -0.35
CA ASP A 129 -10.25 11.95 -1.74
C ASP A 129 -9.40 10.71 -2.06
N ASP A 130 -9.20 9.82 -1.08
CA ASP A 130 -8.52 8.54 -1.27
C ASP A 130 -9.25 7.69 -2.31
N GLU A 131 -8.51 6.88 -3.06
CA GLU A 131 -9.05 6.13 -4.20
C GLU A 131 -8.96 4.62 -3.98
N PHE A 132 -10.01 3.91 -4.40
CA PHE A 132 -10.05 2.45 -4.40
C PHE A 132 -10.62 1.91 -5.72
N ILE A 133 -9.84 1.06 -6.38
CA ILE A 133 -10.24 0.35 -7.60
C ILE A 133 -10.00 -1.14 -7.38
N ILE A 134 -10.92 -2.00 -7.81
CA ILE A 134 -10.78 -3.45 -7.77
C ILE A 134 -11.10 -4.09 -9.11
N ARG A 135 -10.35 -5.14 -9.46
CA ARG A 135 -10.66 -6.06 -10.57
C ARG A 135 -10.55 -7.49 -10.09
N LEU A 136 -11.49 -8.33 -10.53
CA LEU A 136 -11.49 -9.78 -10.34
C LEU A 136 -11.37 -10.48 -11.69
N THR A 137 -10.57 -11.52 -11.74
CA THR A 137 -10.42 -12.37 -12.92
C THR A 137 -10.59 -13.84 -12.61
N GLN A 138 -11.17 -14.57 -13.55
CA GLN A 138 -11.23 -16.03 -13.52
C GLN A 138 -10.66 -16.58 -14.82
N SER A 139 -9.66 -17.46 -14.71
CA SER A 139 -8.96 -18.03 -15.87
C SER A 139 -8.46 -16.97 -16.86
N GLY A 140 -7.91 -15.86 -16.33
CA GLY A 140 -7.39 -14.74 -17.13
C GLY A 140 -8.44 -13.85 -17.77
N SER A 141 -9.73 -14.08 -17.55
CA SER A 141 -10.82 -13.22 -18.03
C SER A 141 -11.35 -12.33 -16.91
N ILE A 142 -11.60 -11.04 -17.21
CA ILE A 142 -12.22 -10.10 -16.26
C ILE A 142 -13.67 -10.53 -16.03
N VAL A 143 -14.03 -10.78 -14.77
CA VAL A 143 -15.41 -11.13 -14.36
C VAL A 143 -16.08 -10.01 -13.58
N TYR A 144 -15.29 -9.09 -13.01
CA TYR A 144 -15.78 -7.92 -12.30
C TYR A 144 -14.70 -6.83 -12.29
N THR A 145 -15.07 -5.57 -12.46
CA THR A 145 -14.13 -4.44 -12.28
C THR A 145 -14.88 -3.16 -11.94
N THR A 146 -14.20 -2.28 -11.21
CA THR A 146 -14.64 -0.91 -10.92
C THR A 146 -13.91 0.13 -11.76
N GLU A 147 -12.93 -0.26 -12.58
CA GLU A 147 -12.08 0.65 -13.37
C GLU A 147 -12.87 1.53 -14.35
N GLY A 148 -14.06 1.08 -14.76
CA GLY A 148 -14.93 1.81 -15.69
C GLY A 148 -15.82 2.86 -15.03
N ASP A 149 -15.87 2.92 -13.70
CA ASP A 149 -16.74 3.87 -13.00
C ASP A 149 -16.19 5.29 -13.09
N SER A 150 -17.12 6.24 -12.99
CA SER A 150 -16.82 7.67 -13.09
C SER A 150 -16.13 8.26 -11.85
N ASP A 151 -16.24 7.60 -10.69
CA ASP A 151 -15.65 8.01 -9.43
C ASP A 151 -15.07 6.79 -8.69
N HIS A 152 -13.84 6.93 -8.20
CA HIS A 152 -13.13 5.91 -7.42
C HIS A 152 -12.80 6.38 -6.01
N THR A 153 -13.24 7.57 -5.63
CA THR A 153 -12.92 8.16 -4.32
C THR A 153 -13.75 7.56 -3.19
N LEU A 154 -13.31 7.70 -1.93
CA LEU A 154 -14.01 7.19 -0.74
C LEU A 154 -15.22 8.04 -0.33
N GLY A 155 -15.93 8.61 -1.31
CA GLY A 155 -17.06 9.49 -1.09
C GLY A 155 -17.14 10.75 -1.93
N GLY A 156 -16.06 11.13 -2.61
CA GLY A 156 -15.97 12.32 -3.46
C GLY A 156 -16.49 13.57 -2.77
N SER A 157 -17.27 14.36 -3.50
CA SER A 157 -18.00 15.53 -2.96
C SER A 157 -19.23 15.18 -2.11
N GLY A 158 -19.53 13.89 -1.93
CA GLY A 158 -20.68 13.36 -1.20
C GLY A 158 -20.38 13.03 0.27
N PRO A 159 -21.31 12.35 0.98
CA PRO A 159 -21.16 12.00 2.41
C PRO A 159 -20.20 10.81 2.63
N GLY A 160 -19.02 10.90 2.04
CA GLY A 160 -17.97 9.89 2.06
C GLY A 160 -17.63 9.31 3.41
N GLY A 161 -17.24 8.05 3.42
CA GLY A 161 -16.86 7.33 4.62
C GLY A 161 -15.74 6.35 4.32
N GLY A 162 -14.55 6.68 4.80
CA GLY A 162 -13.39 5.82 4.68
C GLY A 162 -12.09 6.56 4.97
N ASN A 163 -11.00 5.81 4.95
CA ASN A 163 -9.64 6.33 4.93
C ASN A 163 -8.70 5.23 4.42
N ILE A 164 -7.77 5.58 3.54
CA ILE A 164 -6.63 4.76 3.13
C ILE A 164 -5.37 5.46 3.63
N GLN A 165 -4.50 4.69 4.28
CA GLN A 165 -3.28 5.20 4.88
C GLN A 165 -2.09 4.42 4.37
N LEU A 166 -1.18 5.13 3.72
CA LEU A 166 0.18 4.66 3.51
C LEU A 166 0.97 4.89 4.81
N HIS A 167 1.72 3.88 5.24
CA HIS A 167 2.49 3.95 6.47
C HIS A 167 3.98 4.00 6.19
N ASN A 168 4.71 4.65 7.09
CA ASN A 168 6.16 4.66 7.02
C ASN A 168 6.73 3.24 7.14
N PRO A 169 7.84 2.93 6.44
CA PRO A 169 8.64 1.75 6.71
C PRO A 169 8.97 1.61 8.19
N ASN A 170 8.91 0.39 8.72
CA ASN A 170 9.15 0.10 10.13
C ASN A 170 9.87 -1.27 10.30
N PRO A 171 10.27 -1.70 11.52
CA PRO A 171 11.00 -2.96 11.71
C PRO A 171 10.26 -4.21 11.22
N SER A 172 8.95 -4.14 11.00
CA SER A 172 8.18 -5.24 10.43
C SER A 172 8.22 -5.28 8.90
N THR A 173 8.55 -4.19 8.20
CA THR A 173 8.52 -4.09 6.72
C THR A 173 9.89 -4.33 6.07
N MET A 174 10.57 -5.40 6.50
CA MET A 174 11.92 -5.76 6.03
C MET A 174 11.94 -6.44 4.64
N GLY A 175 10.80 -6.62 3.99
CA GLY A 175 10.73 -7.18 2.64
C GLY A 175 10.96 -6.13 1.55
N SER A 176 10.80 -6.57 0.32
CA SER A 176 10.84 -5.72 -0.87
C SER A 176 9.52 -5.85 -1.64
N PHE A 177 9.16 -4.80 -2.38
CA PHE A 177 8.03 -4.87 -3.30
C PHE A 177 8.21 -6.01 -4.30
N GLY A 178 7.11 -6.65 -4.67
CA GLY A 178 7.15 -7.74 -5.65
C GLY A 178 5.97 -8.67 -5.53
N GLY A 179 6.11 -9.82 -6.20
CA GLY A 179 5.08 -10.85 -6.30
C GLY A 179 4.50 -10.96 -7.71
N SER A 180 3.38 -11.69 -7.83
CA SER A 180 2.65 -11.88 -9.08
C SER A 180 1.25 -11.31 -8.99
N CYS A 181 0.80 -10.64 -10.05
CA CYS A 181 -0.51 -9.99 -10.11
C CYS A 181 -1.33 -10.42 -11.34
N PRO A 182 -1.78 -11.69 -11.42
CA PRO A 182 -2.47 -12.21 -12.60
C PRO A 182 -3.71 -11.40 -13.02
N ALA A 183 -4.47 -10.89 -12.05
CA ALA A 183 -5.66 -10.09 -12.34
C ALA A 183 -5.34 -8.75 -13.00
N PHE A 184 -4.19 -8.14 -12.69
CA PHE A 184 -3.77 -6.89 -13.34
C PHE A 184 -3.27 -7.15 -14.77
N ASP A 185 -2.49 -8.22 -14.94
CA ASP A 185 -1.87 -8.60 -16.21
C ASP A 185 -2.87 -9.16 -17.24
N SER A 186 -4.11 -9.47 -16.82
CA SER A 186 -5.15 -9.95 -17.70
C SER A 186 -5.54 -8.89 -18.75
N ILE A 187 -5.43 -9.25 -20.03
CA ILE A 187 -5.93 -8.43 -21.14
C ILE A 187 -7.34 -8.96 -21.48
N GLY A 188 -8.38 -8.29 -20.98
CA GLY A 188 -9.76 -8.60 -21.32
C GLY A 188 -10.58 -7.32 -21.50
N PRO A 189 -11.56 -7.27 -22.41
CA PRO A 189 -12.52 -6.17 -22.42
C PRO A 189 -13.30 -6.18 -21.10
N PRO A 190 -13.64 -5.00 -20.51
CA PRO A 190 -14.50 -4.95 -19.35
C PRO A 190 -15.85 -5.64 -19.65
N PRO A 191 -16.47 -6.29 -18.66
CA PRO A 191 -17.79 -6.90 -18.84
C PRO A 191 -18.80 -5.83 -19.31
N ARG A 192 -19.63 -6.21 -20.27
CA ARG A 192 -20.71 -5.38 -20.84
C ARG A 192 -21.91 -5.29 -19.92
#